data_AF-A0A2S9FPY2-F1
#
_entry.id   AF-A0A2S9FPY2-F1
#
_cell.length_a   1.000
_cell.length_b   1.000
_cell.length_c   1.000
_cell.angle_alpha   90.00
_cell.angle_beta   90.00
_cell.angle_gamma   90.00
#
_symmetry.space_group_name_H-M   'P 1'
#
loop_
_entity.id
_entity.type
_entity.pdbx_description
1 polymer ?
#
loop_
_entity_poly.entity_id
_entity_poly.type
_entity_poly.pdbx_seq_one_letter_code
_entity_poly.pdbx_strand_id
1 'polypeptide(L)'
;MSAMLDRLAAAQRATTNSLQAAQDFAANAAHELRTPLTAMRAGQVADHFLPLLGGQIVDAQRVEIRAQRRVEGIITALGQLASGQLAQAEDREVIDLTDMLDRVARE
;
A
#
# COMPACT_ATOMS: atom_id res chain seq x y z
N MET A 1 41.03 -9.99 10.59
CA MET A 1 40.78 -9.28 9.31
C MET A 1 39.57 -9.86 8.56
N SER A 2 39.47 -11.19 8.37
CA SER A 2 38.27 -11.85 7.79
C SER A 2 36.96 -11.38 8.43
N ALA A 3 36.85 -11.45 9.76
CA ALA A 3 35.60 -11.10 10.46
C ALA A 3 35.13 -9.65 10.28
N MET A 4 36.03 -8.69 10.02
CA MET A 4 35.61 -7.31 9.69
C MET A 4 35.12 -7.19 8.24
N LEU A 5 35.77 -7.89 7.31
CA LEU A 5 35.32 -7.96 5.92
C LEU A 5 33.97 -8.67 5.81
N ASP A 6 33.76 -9.73 6.59
CA ASP A 6 32.49 -10.46 6.64
C ASP A 6 31.36 -9.57 7.16
N ARG A 7 31.61 -8.78 8.21
CA ARG A 7 30.66 -7.78 8.73
C ARG A 7 30.38 -6.67 7.72
N LEU A 8 31.40 -6.16 7.04
CA LEU A 8 31.24 -5.13 6.01
C LEU A 8 30.40 -5.66 4.84
N ALA A 9 30.68 -6.89 4.38
CA ALA A 9 29.92 -7.55 3.32
C ALA A 9 28.47 -7.83 3.75
N ALA A 10 28.23 -8.19 5.01
CA ALA A 10 26.88 -8.36 5.56
C ALA A 10 26.12 -7.03 5.62
N ALA A 11 26.77 -5.96 6.11
CA ALA A 11 26.18 -4.62 6.16
C ALA A 11 25.88 -4.09 4.75
N GLN A 12 26.78 -4.30 3.79
CA GLN A 12 26.56 -3.89 2.40
C GLN A 12 25.37 -4.62 1.79
N ARG A 13 25.27 -5.95 1.99
CA ARG A 13 24.10 -6.74 1.55
C ARG A 13 22.80 -6.24 2.18
N ALA A 14 22.80 -5.94 3.47
CA ALA A 14 21.62 -5.40 4.15
C ALA A 14 21.18 -4.07 3.52
N THR A 15 22.11 -3.14 3.27
CA THR A 15 21.81 -1.86 2.61
C THR A 15 21.26 -2.05 1.20
N THR A 16 21.87 -2.93 0.40
CA THR A 16 21.39 -3.22 -0.96
C THR A 16 19.98 -3.81 -0.95
N ASN A 17 19.69 -4.74 -0.04
CA ASN A 17 18.36 -5.33 0.10
C ASN A 17 17.32 -4.28 0.50
N SER A 18 17.63 -3.40 1.45
CA SER A 18 16.74 -2.30 1.85
C SER A 18 16.47 -1.33 0.69
N LEU A 19 17.50 -1.00 -0.10
CA LEU A 19 17.34 -0.14 -1.27
C LEU A 19 16.43 -0.80 -2.32
N GLN A 20 16.62 -2.09 -2.58
CA GLN A 20 15.78 -2.81 -3.54
C GLN A 20 14.33 -2.89 -3.06
N ALA A 21 14.10 -3.19 -1.78
CA ALA A 21 12.76 -3.18 -1.19
C ALA A 21 12.10 -1.80 -1.31
N ALA A 22 12.86 -0.71 -1.13
CA ALA A 22 12.35 0.65 -1.31
C ALA A 22 11.97 0.96 -2.76
N GLN A 23 12.77 0.48 -3.72
CA GLN A 23 12.49 0.64 -5.16
C GLN A 23 11.27 -0.15 -5.60
N ASP A 24 11.17 -1.43 -5.20
CA ASP A 24 10.03 -2.30 -5.50
C ASP A 24 8.75 -1.73 -4.90
N PHE A 25 8.81 -1.24 -3.66
CA PHE A 25 7.70 -0.55 -3.03
C PHE A 25 7.31 0.71 -3.80
N ALA A 26 8.26 1.58 -4.16
CA ALA A 26 7.96 2.81 -4.88
C ALA A 26 7.29 2.55 -6.24
N ALA A 27 7.75 1.53 -6.97
CA ALA A 27 7.14 1.10 -8.22
C ALA A 27 5.69 0.61 -8.01
N ASN A 28 5.47 -0.23 -7.00
CA ASN A 28 4.13 -0.74 -6.67
C ASN A 28 3.20 0.38 -6.19
N ALA A 29 3.65 1.24 -5.28
CA ALA A 29 2.89 2.38 -4.80
C ALA A 29 2.50 3.33 -5.95
N ALA A 30 3.41 3.64 -6.86
CA ALA A 30 3.11 4.47 -8.03
C ALA A 30 2.05 3.81 -8.92
N HIS A 31 2.10 2.49 -9.12
CA HIS A 31 1.10 1.77 -9.89
C HIS A 31 -0.26 1.74 -9.17
N GLU A 32 -0.26 1.47 -7.87
CA GLU A 32 -1.47 1.37 -7.07
C GLU A 32 -2.16 2.71 -6.80
N LEU A 33 -1.43 3.84 -6.80
CA LEU A 33 -2.00 5.18 -6.65
C LEU A 33 -2.69 5.68 -7.92
N ARG A 34 -2.25 5.26 -9.11
CA ARG A 34 -2.80 5.74 -10.38
C ARG A 34 -4.28 5.45 -10.53
N THR A 35 -4.71 4.24 -10.19
CA THR A 35 -6.12 3.81 -10.28
C THR A 35 -7.06 4.61 -9.36
N PRO A 36 -6.83 4.68 -8.03
CA PRO A 36 -7.68 5.46 -7.13
C PRO A 36 -7.64 6.95 -7.46
N LEU A 37 -6.49 7.53 -7.82
CA LEU A 37 -6.42 8.95 -8.21
C LEU A 37 -7.19 9.23 -9.51
N THR A 38 -7.17 8.30 -10.46
CA THR A 38 -7.99 8.39 -11.69
C THR A 38 -9.47 8.32 -11.35
N ALA A 39 -9.86 7.42 -10.44
CA ALA A 39 -11.24 7.28 -9.97
C ALA A 39 -11.73 8.54 -9.24
N MET A 40 -10.92 9.11 -8.34
CA MET A 40 -11.24 10.37 -7.67
C MET A 40 -11.41 11.52 -8.67
N ARG A 41 -10.50 11.63 -9.64
CA ARG A 41 -10.59 12.65 -10.69
C ARG A 41 -11.85 12.48 -11.55
N ALA A 42 -12.20 11.25 -11.91
CA ALA A 42 -13.41 10.96 -12.68
C ALA A 42 -14.68 11.30 -11.87
N GLY A 43 -14.70 10.99 -10.57
CA GLY A 43 -15.79 11.36 -9.66
C GLY A 43 -16.00 12.87 -9.59
N GLN A 44 -14.93 13.64 -9.37
CA GLN A 44 -14.98 15.11 -9.32
C GLN A 44 -15.47 15.74 -10.62
N VAL A 45 -15.08 15.18 -11.78
CA VAL A 45 -15.58 15.62 -13.09
C VAL A 45 -17.07 15.29 -13.22
N ALA A 46 -17.51 14.08 -12.82
CA ALA A 46 -18.92 13.71 -12.85
C ALA A 46 -19.79 14.64 -11.98
N ASP A 47 -19.35 14.94 -10.75
CA ASP A 47 -20.04 15.86 -9.83
C ASP A 47 -20.18 17.28 -10.40
N HIS A 48 -19.17 17.74 -11.15
CA HIS A 48 -19.17 19.09 -11.73
C HIS A 48 -20.06 19.22 -12.96
N PHE A 49 -20.17 18.17 -13.78
CA PHE A 49 -20.83 18.23 -15.09
C PHE A 49 -22.19 17.54 -15.17
N LEU A 50 -22.56 16.70 -14.20
CA LEU A 50 -23.80 15.92 -14.24
C LEU A 50 -24.61 16.10 -12.95
N PRO A 51 -25.90 16.53 -13.03
CA PRO A 51 -26.78 16.48 -11.87
C PRO A 51 -27.06 15.01 -11.52
N LEU A 52 -26.39 14.53 -10.48
CA LEU A 52 -26.55 13.16 -10.00
C LEU A 52 -27.88 13.00 -9.24
N LEU A 53 -28.54 11.85 -9.43
CA LEU A 53 -29.66 11.44 -8.60
C LEU A 53 -29.14 10.90 -7.25
N GLY A 54 -29.95 10.92 -6.20
CA GLY A 54 -29.53 10.54 -4.84
C GLY A 54 -28.80 9.19 -4.73
N GLY A 55 -29.23 8.16 -5.47
CA GLY A 55 -28.52 6.87 -5.53
C GLY A 55 -27.14 6.95 -6.19
N GLN A 56 -27.00 7.73 -7.26
CA GLN A 56 -25.74 7.93 -7.97
C GLN A 56 -24.73 8.73 -7.14
N ILE A 57 -25.20 9.68 -6.33
CA ILE A 57 -24.37 10.43 -5.37
C ILE A 57 -23.75 9.46 -4.36
N VAL A 58 -24.55 8.56 -3.78
CA VAL A 58 -24.07 7.58 -2.81
C VAL A 58 -23.02 6.65 -3.42
N ASP A 59 -23.22 6.20 -4.66
CA ASP A 59 -22.28 5.33 -5.35
C ASP A 59 -20.96 6.05 -5.69
N ALA A 60 -21.04 7.29 -6.19
CA ALA A 60 -19.87 8.13 -6.44
C ALA A 60 -19.07 8.37 -5.15
N GLN A 61 -19.74 8.72 -4.05
CA GLN A 61 -19.11 8.89 -2.74
C GLN A 61 -18.44 7.61 -2.23
N ARG A 62 -19.05 6.43 -2.43
CA ARG A 62 -18.41 5.15 -2.05
C ARG A 62 -17.15 4.89 -2.84
N VAL A 63 -17.14 5.23 -4.14
CA VAL A 63 -15.94 5.10 -4.99
C VAL A 63 -14.85 6.04 -4.47
N GLU A 64 -15.18 7.28 -4.13
CA GLU A 64 -14.23 8.25 -3.61
C GLU A 64 -13.66 7.83 -2.25
N ILE A 65 -14.50 7.40 -1.30
CA ILE A 65 -14.05 6.90 0.02
C ILE A 65 -13.12 5.69 -0.14
N ARG A 66 -13.43 4.77 -1.05
CA ARG A 66 -12.58 3.61 -1.31
C ARG A 66 -11.23 4.03 -1.89
N ALA A 67 -11.24 4.98 -2.83
CA ALA A 67 -10.03 5.51 -3.42
C ALA A 67 -9.17 6.22 -2.37
N GLN A 68 -9.76 7.06 -1.51
CA GLN A 68 -9.07 7.75 -0.43
C GLN A 68 -8.43 6.77 0.55
N ARG A 69 -9.16 5.75 1.01
CA ARG A 69 -8.59 4.71 1.91
C ARG A 69 -7.40 3.99 1.29
N ARG A 70 -7.42 3.74 -0.03
CA ARG A 70 -6.28 3.12 -0.73
C ARG A 70 -5.07 4.05 -0.71
N VAL A 71 -5.27 5.35 -0.95
CA VAL A 71 -4.19 6.36 -0.87
C VAL A 71 -3.62 6.44 0.54
N GLU A 72 -4.46 6.50 1.58
CA GLU A 72 -4.04 6.53 2.98
C GLU A 72 -3.18 5.32 3.35
N GLY A 73 -3.61 4.11 2.95
CA GLY A 73 -2.84 2.89 3.20
C GLY A 73 -1.45 2.90 2.55
N ILE A 74 -1.34 3.45 1.33
CA ILE A 74 -0.04 3.60 0.64
C ILE A 74 0.85 4.62 1.35
N ILE A 75 0.29 5.72 1.86
CA ILE A 75 1.03 6.72 2.66
C ILE A 75 1.53 6.11 3.98
N THR A 76 0.70 5.31 4.66
CA THR A 76 1.13 4.59 5.86
C THR A 76 2.30 3.65 5.56
N ALA A 77 2.21 2.89 4.47
CA ALA A 77 3.28 1.99 4.05
C ALA A 77 4.56 2.75 3.64
N LEU A 78 4.44 3.93 3.00
CA LEU A 78 5.56 4.84 2.75
C LEU A 78 6.23 5.28 4.06
N GLY A 79 5.45 5.61 5.09
CA GLY A 79 5.97 5.95 6.41
C GLY A 79 6.76 4.82 7.05
N GLN A 80 6.26 3.58 6.97
CA GLN A 80 6.94 2.38 7.46
C GLN A 80 8.21 2.07 6.69
N LEU A 81 8.19 2.26 5.36
CA LEU A 81 9.37 2.12 4.52
C LEU A 81 10.46 3.14 4.90
N ALA A 82 10.09 4.41 5.02
CA ALA A 82 11.02 5.50 5.35
C ALA A 82 11.62 5.35 6.76
N SER A 83 10.88 4.78 7.71
CA SER A 83 11.38 4.49 9.06
C SER A 83 12.26 3.23 9.14
N GLY A 84 12.39 2.46 8.04
CA GLY A 84 13.09 1.18 8.02
C GLY A 84 12.33 0.05 8.72
N GLN A 85 11.04 0.25 9.05
CA GLN A 85 10.14 -0.74 9.63
C GLN A 85 9.45 -1.58 8.54
N LEU A 86 10.16 -1.89 7.46
CA LEU A 86 9.72 -2.96 6.56
C LEU A 86 9.74 -4.25 7.37
N ALA A 87 8.58 -4.88 7.52
CA ALA A 87 8.42 -6.17 8.19
C ALA A 87 9.51 -7.13 7.72
N GLN A 88 10.40 -7.49 8.64
CA GLN A 88 11.46 -8.45 8.37
C GLN A 88 10.83 -9.83 8.20
N ALA A 89 11.59 -10.79 7.68
CA ALA A 89 11.07 -12.15 7.52
C ALA A 89 10.59 -12.73 8.86
N GLU A 90 11.20 -12.30 9.96
CA GLU A 90 10.87 -12.71 11.33
C GLU A 90 9.57 -12.07 11.85
N ASP A 91 9.12 -10.96 11.27
CA ASP A 91 7.85 -10.31 11.61
C ASP A 91 6.64 -10.94 10.89
N ARG A 92 6.89 -11.87 9.95
CA ARG A 92 5.84 -12.52 9.16
C ARG A 92 5.32 -13.74 9.88
N GLU A 93 4.02 -13.74 10.19
CA GLU A 93 3.30 -14.89 10.72
C GLU A 93 2.68 -15.72 9.59
N VAL A 94 2.72 -17.05 9.71
CA VAL A 94 1.98 -17.95 8.82
C VAL A 94 0.51 -17.88 9.20
N ILE A 95 -0.31 -17.39 8.27
CA ILE A 95 -1.74 -17.20 8.47
C ILE A 95 -2.53 -18.31 7.77
N ASP A 96 -3.52 -18.91 8.45
CA ASP A 96 -4.50 -19.79 7.79
C ASP A 96 -5.52 -18.93 7.04
N LEU A 97 -5.45 -18.96 5.71
CA LEU A 97 -6.32 -18.19 4.84
C LEU A 97 -7.80 -18.56 5.03
N THR A 98 -8.09 -19.82 5.36
CA THR A 98 -9.45 -20.33 5.56
C THR A 98 -10.07 -19.72 6.80
N ASP A 99 -9.34 -19.72 7.92
CA ASP A 99 -9.78 -19.11 9.18
C ASP A 99 -9.97 -17.59 9.03
N MET A 100 -9.07 -16.93 8.29
CA MET A 100 -9.17 -15.49 8.04
C MET A 100 -10.43 -15.13 7.23
N LEU A 101 -10.76 -15.91 6.20
CA LEU A 101 -11.97 -15.72 5.40
C LEU A 101 -13.23 -16.02 6.22
N ASP A 102 -13.21 -17.06 7.04
CA ASP A 102 -14.32 -17.44 7.92
C ASP A 102 -14.63 -16.34 8.95
N ARG A 103 -13.61 -15.62 9.44
CA ARG A 103 -13.79 -14.48 10.35
C ARG A 103 -14.43 -13.29 9.64
N VAL A 104 -13.95 -12.93 8.45
CA VAL A 104 -14.51 -11.82 7.67
C VAL A 104 -15.97 -12.08 7.27
N ALA A 105 -16.33 -13.33 6.98
CA ALA A 105 -17.70 -13.70 6.61
C ALA A 105 -18.70 -13.62 7.78
N ARG A 106 -18.23 -13.50 9.03
CA ARG A 106 -19.05 -13.41 10.24
C ARG A 106 -19.25 -11.97 10.75
N GLU A 107 -18.50 -11.00 10.21
CA GLU A 107 -18.66 -9.55 10.45
C GLU A 107 -19.56 -8.90 9.39
#